data_AF-A0A231UUP6-F1
#
_entry.id   AF-A0A231UUP6-F1
#
_cell.length_a   1.000
_cell.length_b   1.000
_cell.length_c   1.000
_cell.angle_alpha   90.00
_cell.angle_beta   90.00
_cell.angle_gamma   90.00
#
_symmetry.space_group_name_H-M   'P 1'
#
loop_
_entity.id
_entity.type
_entity.pdbx_description
1 polymer ?
#
loop_
_entity_poly.entity_id
_entity_poly.type
_entity_poly.pdbx_seq_one_letter_code
_entity_poly.pdbx_strand_id
1 'polypeptide(L)'
;MQDVPSDVESRILEEMRLCAIESHDEAWAEGRFAGIDVEILAETAIATALCALQDEAGEEAASDMLNRMRDRLTAGEFDSTARHH
;
A
#
# COMPACT_ATOMS: atom_id res chain seq x y z
N MET A 1 11.28 11.66 -31.97
CA MET A 1 12.33 11.44 -30.95
C MET A 1 11.85 12.14 -29.68
N GLN A 2 11.00 11.46 -28.91
CA GLN A 2 10.41 11.98 -27.68
C GLN A 2 10.24 10.80 -26.72
N ASP A 3 10.46 11.06 -25.43
CA ASP A 3 10.05 10.26 -24.25
C ASP A 3 11.06 9.38 -23.47
N VAL A 4 12.36 9.54 -23.66
CA VAL A 4 13.36 8.84 -22.80
C VAL A 4 13.28 9.27 -21.31
N PRO A 5 13.06 10.56 -20.95
CA PRO A 5 12.95 10.96 -19.54
C PRO A 5 11.70 10.41 -18.84
N SER A 6 10.55 10.39 -19.51
CA SER A 6 9.29 9.90 -18.92
C SER A 6 9.28 8.38 -18.70
N ASP A 7 9.91 7.62 -19.60
CA ASP A 7 10.10 6.17 -19.43
C ASP A 7 10.99 5.87 -18.21
N VAL A 8 12.07 6.64 -18.04
CA VAL A 8 12.95 6.50 -16.86
C VAL A 8 12.22 6.87 -15.56
N GLU A 9 11.46 7.96 -15.53
CA GLU A 9 10.66 8.35 -14.35
C GLU A 9 9.60 7.30 -14.01
N SER A 10 8.91 6.77 -15.01
CA SER A 10 7.89 5.73 -14.83
C SER A 10 8.49 4.45 -14.23
N ARG A 11 9.67 4.05 -14.74
CA ARG A 11 10.42 2.92 -14.21
C ARG A 11 10.87 3.15 -12.78
N ILE A 12 11.35 4.36 -12.45
CA ILE A 12 11.73 4.71 -11.06
C ILE A 12 10.52 4.58 -10.13
N LEU A 13 9.34 5.08 -10.53
CA LEU A 13 8.13 4.97 -9.72
C LEU A 13 7.67 3.51 -9.55
N GLU A 14 7.84 2.68 -10.57
CA GLU A 14 7.56 1.25 -10.48
C GLU A 14 8.51 0.54 -9.51
N GLU A 15 9.82 0.78 -9.61
CA GLU A 15 10.81 0.25 -8.68
C GLU A 15 10.55 0.70 -7.23
N MET A 16 10.19 1.98 -7.02
CA MET A 16 9.80 2.48 -5.70
C MET A 16 8.58 1.75 -5.14
N ARG A 17 7.58 1.44 -5.98
CA ARG A 17 6.40 0.67 -5.57
C ARG A 17 6.76 -0.77 -5.22
N LEU A 18 7.62 -1.41 -6.01
CA LEU A 18 8.09 -2.78 -5.74
C LEU A 18 8.85 -2.84 -4.42
N CYS A 19 9.79 -1.93 -4.20
CA CYS A 19 10.54 -1.82 -2.95
C CYS A 19 9.62 -1.59 -1.73
N ALA A 20 8.58 -0.75 -1.87
CA ALA A 20 7.60 -0.55 -0.81
C ALA A 20 6.81 -1.83 -0.50
N ILE A 21 6.40 -2.60 -1.52
CA ILE A 21 5.72 -3.89 -1.33
C ILE A 21 6.63 -4.87 -0.58
N GLU A 22 7.89 -5.02 -1.02
CA GLU A 22 8.86 -5.92 -0.38
C GLU A 22 9.09 -5.54 1.09
N SER A 23 9.23 -4.25 1.38
CA SER A 23 9.39 -3.75 2.75
C SER A 23 8.17 -4.07 3.63
N HIS A 24 6.96 -3.92 3.09
CA HIS A 24 5.75 -4.25 3.83
C HIS A 24 5.56 -5.76 4.03
N ASP A 25 5.91 -6.58 3.03
CA ASP A 25 5.85 -8.05 3.14
C ASP A 25 6.81 -8.57 4.22
N GLU A 26 8.02 -8.01 4.30
CA GLU A 26 8.99 -8.35 5.35
C GLU A 26 8.49 -7.96 6.74
N ALA A 27 8.01 -6.72 6.90
CA ALA A 27 7.42 -6.27 8.16
C ALA A 27 6.21 -7.14 8.58
N TRP A 28 5.41 -7.60 7.60
CA TRP A 28 4.29 -8.50 7.86
C TRP A 28 4.74 -9.89 8.32
N ALA A 29 5.79 -10.43 7.68
CA ALA A 29 6.36 -11.72 8.04
C ALA A 29 6.97 -11.69 9.45
N GLU A 30 7.70 -10.62 9.79
CA GLU A 30 8.29 -10.43 11.12
C GLU A 30 7.20 -10.32 12.20
N GLY A 31 6.17 -9.50 11.98
CA GLY A 31 5.06 -9.36 12.93
C GLY A 31 4.35 -10.68 13.21
N ARG A 32 4.11 -11.48 12.16
CA ARG A 32 3.55 -12.84 12.32
C ARG A 32 4.48 -13.78 13.07
N PHE A 33 5.78 -13.72 12.78
CA PHE A 33 6.78 -14.55 13.46
C PHE A 33 6.85 -14.24 14.97
N ALA A 34 6.68 -12.97 15.34
CA ALA A 34 6.57 -12.53 16.73
C ALA A 34 5.26 -12.94 17.43
N GLY A 35 4.30 -13.54 16.69
CA GLY A 35 3.02 -13.98 17.23
C GLY A 35 1.98 -12.86 17.39
N ILE A 36 2.14 -11.74 16.68
CA ILE A 36 1.17 -10.64 16.68
C ILE A 36 -0.05 -11.07 15.85
N ASP A 37 -1.25 -10.79 16.38
CA ASP A 37 -2.50 -11.08 15.68
C ASP A 37 -2.61 -10.26 14.39
N VAL A 38 -3.17 -10.88 13.34
CA VAL A 38 -3.25 -10.26 12.01
C VAL A 38 -4.16 -9.03 12.00
N GLU A 39 -5.23 -9.02 12.80
CA GLU A 39 -6.14 -7.86 12.90
C GLU A 39 -5.41 -6.69 13.57
N ILE A 40 -4.64 -6.95 14.63
CA ILE A 40 -3.82 -5.94 15.31
C ILE A 40 -2.75 -5.39 14.36
N LEU A 41 -2.07 -6.27 13.62
CA LEU A 41 -1.04 -5.86 12.66
C LEU A 41 -1.63 -5.00 11.52
N ALA A 42 -2.80 -5.38 11.00
CA ALA A 42 -3.48 -4.62 9.97
C ALA A 42 -3.96 -3.25 10.47
N GLU A 43 -4.60 -3.19 11.64
CA GLU A 43 -5.08 -1.93 12.23
C GLU A 43 -3.93 -0.96 12.49
N THR A 44 -2.84 -1.44 13.09
CA THR A 44 -1.66 -0.60 13.37
C THR A 44 -0.98 -0.12 12.10
N ALA A 45 -0.82 -0.97 11.07
CA ALA A 45 -0.26 -0.57 9.79
C ALA A 45 -1.09 0.54 9.11
N ILE A 46 -2.43 0.38 9.10
CA ILE A 46 -3.33 1.39 8.51
C ILE A 46 -3.26 2.69 9.31
N ALA A 47 -3.30 2.64 10.64
CA ALA A 47 -3.21 3.83 11.49
C ALA A 47 -1.88 4.58 11.26
N THR A 48 -0.76 3.86 11.21
CA THR A 48 0.56 4.43 10.92
C THR A 48 0.60 5.09 9.55
N ALA A 49 0.08 4.43 8.51
CA ALA A 49 0.04 4.98 7.16
C ALA A 49 -0.82 6.26 7.09
N LEU A 50 -1.97 6.30 7.77
CA LEU A 50 -2.84 7.47 7.80
C LEU A 50 -2.22 8.64 8.57
N CYS A 51 -1.57 8.40 9.70
CA CYS A 51 -0.85 9.44 10.43
C CYS A 51 0.24 10.07 9.56
N ALA A 52 1.07 9.24 8.90
CA ALA A 52 2.13 9.73 8.01
C ALA A 52 1.55 10.53 6.84
N LEU A 53 0.51 10.02 6.19
CA LEU A 53 -0.13 10.70 5.07
C LEU A 53 -0.80 12.02 5.48
N GLN A 54 -1.41 12.06 6.66
CA GLN A 54 -2.00 13.29 7.20
C GLN A 54 -0.92 14.33 7.51
N ASP A 55 0.20 13.93 8.10
CA ASP A 55 1.31 14.83 8.42
C ASP A 55 1.99 15.40 7.16
N GLU A 56 2.12 14.60 6.10
CA GLU A 56 2.79 15.01 4.86
C GLU A 56 1.88 15.71 3.84
N ALA A 57 0.61 15.28 3.73
CA ALA A 57 -0.29 15.69 2.65
C ALA A 57 -1.66 16.20 3.14
N GLY A 58 -1.95 16.16 4.44
CA GLY A 58 -3.17 16.68 5.03
C GLY A 58 -4.36 15.71 5.06
N GLU A 59 -5.42 16.12 5.77
CA GLU A 59 -6.62 15.30 6.04
C GLU A 59 -7.39 14.92 4.76
N GLU A 60 -7.46 15.82 3.77
CA GLU A 60 -8.15 15.56 2.51
C GLU A 60 -7.48 14.41 1.74
N ALA A 61 -6.14 14.41 1.65
CA ALA A 61 -5.39 13.34 0.98
C ALA A 61 -5.58 11.99 1.68
N ALA A 62 -5.60 11.97 3.02
CA ALA A 62 -5.86 10.77 3.81
C ALA A 62 -7.30 10.24 3.59
N SER A 63 -8.28 11.14 3.58
CA SER A 63 -9.69 10.81 3.32
C SER A 63 -9.90 10.24 1.92
N ASP A 64 -9.27 10.83 0.91
CA ASP A 64 -9.30 10.35 -0.46
C ASP A 64 -8.67 8.96 -0.61
N MET A 65 -7.56 8.71 0.09
CA MET A 65 -6.94 7.38 0.12
C MET A 65 -7.88 6.33 0.70
N LEU A 66 -8.56 6.64 1.81
CA LEU A 66 -9.53 5.73 2.43
C LEU A 66 -10.72 5.44 1.50
N ASN A 67 -11.26 6.47 0.84
CA ASN A 67 -12.33 6.29 -0.14
C ASN A 67 -11.89 5.37 -1.28
N ARG A 68 -10.71 5.60 -1.87
CA ARG A 68 -10.17 4.73 -2.91
C ARG A 68 -9.98 3.29 -2.43
N MET A 69 -9.43 3.06 -1.25
CA MET A 69 -9.24 1.71 -0.72
C MET A 69 -10.57 0.99 -0.45
N ARG A 70 -11.57 1.71 0.08
CA ARG A 70 -12.94 1.18 0.25
C ARG A 70 -13.56 0.77 -1.08
N ASP A 71 -13.40 1.61 -2.10
CA ASP A 71 -13.98 1.34 -3.43
C ASP A 71 -13.34 0.09 -4.06
N ARG A 72 -12.01 -0.06 -3.96
CA ARG A 72 -11.27 -1.27 -4.38
C ARG A 72 -11.70 -2.51 -3.61
N LEU A 73 -11.92 -2.39 -2.30
CA LEU A 73 -12.41 -3.48 -1.46
C LEU A 73 -13.80 -3.93 -1.91
N THR A 74 -14.70 -2.99 -2.14
CA THR A 74 -16.08 -3.26 -2.60
C THR A 74 -16.10 -3.86 -4.00
N ALA A 75 -15.12 -3.50 -4.85
CA ALA A 75 -14.91 -4.09 -6.16
C ALA A 75 -14.31 -5.52 -6.11
N GLY A 76 -13.90 -6.01 -4.93
CA GLY A 76 -13.32 -7.34 -4.76
C GLY A 76 -11.84 -7.44 -5.16
N GLU A 77 -11.13 -6.32 -5.31
CA GLU A 77 -9.73 -6.33 -5.78
C GLU A 77 -8.76 -7.01 -4.80
N PHE A 78 -9.14 -7.15 -3.54
CA PHE A 78 -8.33 -7.81 -2.52
C PHE A 78 -8.70 -9.28 -2.30
N ASP A 79 -9.67 -9.82 -3.04
CA ASP A 79 -10.03 -11.22 -2.96
C ASP A 79 -8.91 -12.09 -3.58
N SER A 80 -8.19 -12.81 -2.72
CA SER A 80 -7.11 -13.70 -3.13
C SER A 80 -7.60 -14.89 -3.95
N THR A 81 -8.89 -15.22 -3.90
CA THR A 81 -9.47 -16.33 -4.68
C THR A 81 -9.63 -16.00 -6.17
N ALA A 82 -9.71 -14.71 -6.53
CA ALA A 82 -9.74 -14.25 -7.92
C ALA A 82 -8.36 -14.30 -8.62
N ARG A 83 -7.26 -14.45 -7.86
CA ARG A 83 -5.88 -14.54 -8.37
C ARG A 83 -5.46 -15.93 -8.85
N HIS A 84 -6.33 -16.94 -8.73
CA HIS A 84 -6.09 -18.31 -9.16
C HIS A 84 -6.97 -18.70 -10.35
N HIS A 85 -6.84 -18.02 -11.49
CA HIS A 85 -7.40 -18.47 -12.77
C HIS A 85 -6.49 -18.11 -13.95
#